data_AF-A0A1G7KB87-F1
#
_entry.id   AF-A0A1G7KB87-F1
#
_cell.length_a   1.000
_cell.length_b   1.000
_cell.length_c   1.000
_cell.angle_alpha   90.00
_cell.angle_beta   90.00
_cell.angle_gamma   90.00
#
_symmetry.space_group_name_H-M   'P 1'
#
loop_
_entity.id
_entity.type
_entity.pdbx_description
1 polymer ?
#
loop_
_entity_poly.entity_id
_entity_poly.type
_entity_poly.pdbx_seq_one_letter_code
_entity_poly.pdbx_strand_id
1 'polypeptide(L)'
;MIENSAAGLVMVPGEVPVTVTGEERHQLALARYAVPGGVTRQVAVHLTWCSISAGRYRGHRGIEVRLDGQRVGELTFLMSQRYAPLLMQVESGGGHTGCAALLRRGQNGLMQVVLRLPREVPRGAVVPLPSSPSWVAPVVIGAASVFAFFVAVSVVGAALDGGTPDVDKAAALTTSATTTSATTTTTSAAPPSTTTSTTTTTTTTTTTTTTVAPPVVPQPKPQPQPNPQPQPQPQPQPQPQPEPAPQPACDPNYSGCVPIASDVDCAGGSGNGPAYVAGPIRVVGTDIYGLDHDKDGIACE
;
A
#
# COMPACT_ATOMS: atom_id res chain seq x y z
N MET A 1 4.34 -21.66 -9.19
CA MET A 1 5.36 -21.02 -10.07
C MET A 1 5.00 -19.55 -10.14
N ILE A 2 5.95 -18.63 -10.00
CA ILE A 2 5.67 -17.19 -10.08
C ILE A 2 5.39 -16.84 -11.55
N GLU A 3 4.26 -16.20 -11.81
CA GLU A 3 3.75 -15.98 -13.18
C GLU A 3 4.10 -14.62 -13.78
N ASN A 4 4.80 -13.75 -13.05
CA ASN A 4 5.32 -12.48 -13.54
C ASN A 4 6.83 -12.33 -13.27
N SER A 5 7.42 -11.26 -13.79
CA SER A 5 8.85 -11.01 -13.63
C SER A 5 9.19 -10.59 -12.20
N ALA A 6 10.11 -11.31 -11.57
CA ALA A 6 10.73 -10.95 -10.28
C ALA A 6 12.09 -10.24 -10.47
N ALA A 7 12.43 -9.85 -11.69
CA ALA A 7 13.72 -9.25 -12.01
C ALA A 7 13.95 -7.94 -11.23
N GLY A 8 15.13 -7.80 -10.63
CA GLY A 8 15.49 -6.64 -9.81
C GLY A 8 14.94 -6.67 -8.38
N LEU A 9 14.17 -7.70 -8.00
CA LEU A 9 13.67 -7.86 -6.64
C LEU A 9 14.51 -8.87 -5.85
N VAL A 10 14.87 -8.49 -4.63
CA VAL A 10 15.38 -9.42 -3.61
C VAL A 10 14.17 -10.10 -2.98
N MET A 11 13.92 -11.34 -3.38
CA MET A 11 12.75 -12.11 -2.94
C MET A 11 12.91 -12.61 -1.51
N VAL A 12 12.08 -12.08 -0.61
CA VAL A 12 12.04 -12.52 0.79
C VAL A 12 11.27 -13.84 0.92
N PRO A 13 11.66 -14.72 1.84
CA PRO A 13 10.98 -16.00 2.03
C PRO A 13 9.54 -15.79 2.50
N GLY A 14 8.62 -16.53 1.89
CA GLY A 14 7.19 -16.38 2.13
C GLY A 14 6.64 -17.51 2.98
N GLU A 15 6.33 -17.23 4.24
CA GLU A 15 5.86 -18.23 5.21
C GLU A 15 4.41 -17.95 5.62
N VAL A 16 4.17 -16.74 6.12
CA VAL A 16 2.87 -16.34 6.67
C VAL A 16 2.07 -15.50 5.67
N PRO A 17 0.75 -15.71 5.59
CA PRO A 17 -0.12 -14.85 4.81
C PRO A 17 -0.27 -13.49 5.49
N VAL A 18 -0.15 -12.41 4.72
CA VAL A 18 -0.41 -11.03 5.18
C VAL A 18 -1.37 -10.37 4.21
N THR A 19 -2.47 -9.84 4.74
CA THR A 19 -3.50 -9.17 3.95
C THR A 19 -3.05 -7.78 3.53
N VAL A 20 -3.39 -7.42 2.30
CA VAL A 20 -3.20 -6.07 1.77
C VAL A 20 -4.51 -5.30 1.93
N THR A 21 -4.41 -4.00 2.17
CA THR A 21 -5.54 -3.09 2.33
C THR A 21 -5.59 -2.08 1.19
N GLY A 22 -6.77 -1.54 0.88
CA GLY A 22 -6.94 -0.56 -0.20
C GLY A 22 -7.01 -1.16 -1.60
N GLU A 23 -7.06 -2.49 -1.72
CA GLU A 23 -7.10 -3.25 -2.98
C GLU A 23 -8.32 -2.90 -3.83
N GLU A 24 -9.43 -2.52 -3.18
CA GLU A 24 -10.67 -2.11 -3.82
C GLU A 24 -10.50 -0.89 -4.73
N ARG A 25 -9.49 -0.06 -4.47
CA ARG A 25 -9.18 1.13 -5.28
C ARG A 25 -8.27 0.83 -6.47
N HIS A 26 -7.71 -0.37 -6.53
CA HIS A 26 -6.70 -0.77 -7.53
C HIS A 26 -7.16 -1.97 -8.39
N GLN A 27 -8.47 -2.18 -8.49
CA GLN A 27 -9.04 -3.30 -9.24
C GLN A 27 -8.67 -3.29 -10.73
N LEU A 28 -8.46 -2.12 -11.34
CA LEU A 28 -8.00 -2.01 -12.73
C LEU A 28 -6.59 -2.59 -12.92
N ALA A 29 -5.68 -2.38 -11.97
CA ALA A 29 -4.35 -2.97 -12.01
C ALA A 29 -4.40 -4.50 -11.80
N LEU A 30 -5.24 -4.93 -10.85
CA LEU A 30 -5.42 -6.34 -10.51
C LEU A 30 -6.16 -7.16 -11.60
N ALA A 31 -7.03 -6.52 -12.39
CA ALA A 31 -7.81 -7.18 -13.43
C ALA A 31 -6.94 -7.82 -14.54
N ARG A 32 -5.73 -7.30 -14.76
CA ARG A 32 -4.75 -7.91 -15.69
C ARG A 32 -4.33 -9.32 -15.28
N TYR A 33 -4.44 -9.59 -13.98
CA TYR A 33 -4.07 -10.85 -13.35
C TYR A 33 -5.30 -11.67 -12.97
N ALA A 34 -6.44 -11.41 -13.62
CA ALA A 34 -7.68 -11.99 -13.19
C ALA A 34 -7.69 -13.52 -13.23
N VAL A 35 -8.22 -14.13 -12.17
CA VAL A 35 -8.42 -15.57 -12.03
C VAL A 35 -9.90 -15.90 -11.80
N PRO A 36 -10.37 -17.07 -12.28
CA PRO A 36 -11.68 -17.60 -11.90
C PRO A 36 -11.82 -17.78 -10.38
N GLY A 37 -13.06 -17.82 -9.90
CA GLY A 37 -13.34 -18.12 -8.49
C GLY A 37 -12.77 -19.48 -8.07
N GLY A 38 -12.20 -19.56 -6.86
CA GLY A 38 -11.58 -20.78 -6.34
C GLY A 38 -10.17 -21.07 -6.85
N VAL A 39 -9.65 -20.28 -7.78
CA VAL A 39 -8.28 -20.37 -8.28
C VAL A 39 -7.42 -19.26 -7.67
N THR A 40 -6.17 -19.59 -7.34
CA THR A 40 -5.17 -18.63 -6.90
C THR A 40 -4.06 -18.53 -7.93
N ARG A 41 -3.59 -17.32 -8.20
CA ARG A 41 -2.43 -17.04 -9.06
C ARG A 41 -1.28 -16.52 -8.23
N GLN A 42 -0.09 -17.09 -8.42
CA GLN A 42 1.10 -16.71 -7.67
C GLN A 42 1.94 -15.69 -8.47
N VAL A 43 2.22 -14.54 -7.87
CA VAL A 43 2.98 -13.44 -8.48
C VAL A 43 4.09 -12.97 -7.53
N ALA A 44 5.08 -12.26 -8.06
CA ALA A 44 6.03 -11.46 -7.31
C ALA A 44 5.53 -10.01 -7.27
N VAL A 45 5.59 -9.41 -6.09
CA VAL A 45 5.26 -8.00 -5.88
C VAL A 45 6.44 -7.28 -5.25
N HIS A 46 6.55 -5.99 -5.54
CA HIS A 46 7.51 -5.09 -4.94
C HIS A 46 6.89 -4.39 -3.73
N LEU A 47 7.60 -4.39 -2.61
CA LEU A 47 7.25 -3.64 -1.41
C LEU A 47 8.11 -2.39 -1.33
N THR A 48 7.46 -1.23 -1.24
CA THR A 48 8.15 0.07 -1.16
C THR A 48 7.48 0.96 -0.13
N TRP A 49 8.19 1.98 0.32
CA TRP A 49 7.66 2.94 1.27
C TRP A 49 6.59 3.84 0.66
N CYS A 50 5.59 4.16 1.46
CA CYS A 50 4.62 5.22 1.17
C CYS A 50 4.31 6.03 2.43
N SER A 51 3.64 7.16 2.26
CA SER A 51 2.92 7.80 3.36
C SER A 51 1.51 7.23 3.43
N ILE A 52 1.06 6.82 4.61
CA ILE A 52 -0.32 6.39 4.82
C ILE A 52 -1.25 7.56 4.52
N SER A 53 -2.23 7.33 3.64
CA SER A 53 -3.05 8.40 3.06
C SER A 53 -4.34 8.69 3.85
N ALA A 54 -4.80 7.74 4.67
CA ALA A 54 -6.08 7.81 5.36
C ALA A 54 -6.06 7.10 6.72
N GLY A 55 -7.11 7.33 7.53
CA GLY A 55 -7.28 6.73 8.85
C GLY A 55 -6.44 7.37 9.96
N ARG A 56 -6.42 6.74 11.14
CA ARG A 56 -5.76 7.25 12.36
C ARG A 56 -4.26 7.50 12.19
N TYR A 57 -3.61 6.77 11.28
CA TYR A 57 -2.16 6.82 11.04
C TYR A 57 -1.80 7.60 9.77
N ARG A 58 -2.70 8.46 9.27
CA ARG A 58 -2.39 9.32 8.13
C ARG A 58 -1.10 10.11 8.36
N GLY A 59 -0.28 10.23 7.32
CA GLY A 59 1.03 10.91 7.37
C GLY A 59 2.17 10.06 7.93
N HIS A 60 1.88 8.90 8.53
CA HIS A 60 2.93 8.00 9.00
C HIS A 60 3.49 7.17 7.83
N ARG A 61 4.73 6.69 8.00
CA ARG A 61 5.37 5.80 7.03
C ARG A 61 4.65 4.44 7.01
N GLY A 62 4.24 4.03 5.82
CA GLY A 62 3.64 2.74 5.54
C GLY A 62 4.41 1.99 4.45
N ILE A 63 3.98 0.77 4.17
CA ILE A 63 4.50 -0.05 3.07
C ILE A 63 3.38 -0.23 2.05
N GLU A 64 3.62 0.22 0.83
CA GLU A 64 2.75 -0.06 -0.31
C GLU A 64 3.21 -1.30 -1.07
N VAL A 65 2.24 -1.95 -1.70
CA VAL A 65 2.43 -3.13 -2.55
C VAL A 65 2.29 -2.71 -3.99
N ARG A 66 3.28 -3.07 -4.81
CA ARG A 66 3.29 -2.82 -6.25
C ARG A 66 3.39 -4.11 -7.04
N LEU A 67 2.50 -4.28 -8.00
CA LEU A 67 2.53 -5.36 -8.98
C LEU A 67 2.89 -4.76 -10.34
N ASP A 68 4.01 -5.19 -10.91
CA ASP A 68 4.62 -4.61 -12.13
C ASP A 68 4.72 -3.08 -12.11
N GLY A 69 5.10 -2.53 -10.96
CA GLY A 69 5.23 -1.09 -10.76
C GLY A 69 3.91 -0.34 -10.55
N GLN A 70 2.75 -0.97 -10.72
CA GLN A 70 1.45 -0.39 -10.38
C GLN A 70 1.12 -0.65 -8.91
N ARG A 71 0.65 0.38 -8.22
CA ARG A 71 0.17 0.24 -6.83
C ARG A 71 -1.07 -0.65 -6.81
N VAL A 72 -1.07 -1.65 -5.93
CA VAL A 72 -2.21 -2.57 -5.74
C VAL A 72 -2.77 -2.57 -4.33
N GLY A 73 -2.14 -1.83 -3.42
CA GLY A 73 -2.63 -1.61 -2.07
C GLY A 73 -1.50 -1.24 -1.11
N GLU A 74 -1.78 -1.31 0.17
CA GLU A 74 -0.84 -1.03 1.26
C GLU A 74 -1.03 -1.97 2.44
N LEU A 75 0.02 -2.20 3.20
CA LEU A 75 -0.06 -2.89 4.47
C LEU A 75 -0.70 -1.99 5.53
N THR A 76 -1.37 -2.60 6.51
CA THR A 76 -1.82 -1.86 7.69
C THR A 76 -0.63 -1.22 8.40
N PHE A 77 -0.88 -0.19 9.22
CA PHE A 77 0.19 0.49 9.95
C PHE A 77 1.04 -0.45 10.80
N LEU A 78 0.41 -1.34 11.58
CA LEU A 78 1.13 -2.30 12.43
C LEU A 78 1.95 -3.32 11.61
N MET A 79 1.41 -3.77 10.47
CA MET A 79 2.18 -4.65 9.57
C MET A 79 3.34 -3.89 8.92
N SER A 80 3.13 -2.64 8.55
CA SER A 80 4.19 -1.77 8.03
C SER A 80 5.32 -1.61 9.04
N GLN A 81 5.01 -1.37 10.31
CA GLN A 81 6.03 -1.31 11.38
C GLN A 81 6.75 -2.64 11.57
N ARG A 82 6.02 -3.76 11.55
CA ARG A 82 6.60 -5.09 11.71
C ARG A 82 7.62 -5.42 10.62
N TYR A 83 7.30 -5.13 9.37
CA TYR A 83 8.15 -5.47 8.21
C TYR A 83 9.10 -4.33 7.80
N ALA A 84 9.03 -3.16 8.43
CA ALA A 84 9.92 -2.05 8.15
C ALA A 84 11.42 -2.43 8.20
N PRO A 85 11.92 -3.17 9.20
CA PRO A 85 13.33 -3.57 9.24
C PRO A 85 13.77 -4.42 8.04
N LEU A 86 12.86 -5.23 7.48
CA LEU A 86 13.12 -6.05 6.31
C LEU A 86 13.42 -5.19 5.07
N LEU A 87 12.57 -4.18 4.82
CA LEU A 87 12.75 -3.27 3.69
C LEU A 87 14.04 -2.47 3.85
N MET A 88 14.30 -1.94 5.05
CA MET A 88 15.53 -1.18 5.33
C MET A 88 16.79 -2.02 5.10
N GLN A 89 16.77 -3.30 5.46
CA GLN A 89 17.91 -4.20 5.27
C GLN A 89 18.17 -4.53 3.80
N VAL A 90 17.12 -4.72 2.99
CA VAL A 90 17.28 -4.97 1.56
C VAL A 90 17.74 -3.70 0.83
N GLU A 91 17.17 -2.55 1.20
CA GLU A 91 17.54 -1.25 0.63
C GLU A 91 18.96 -0.82 0.99
N SER A 92 19.45 -1.13 2.20
CA SER A 92 20.85 -0.84 2.57
C SER A 92 21.85 -1.68 1.74
N GLY A 93 21.42 -2.84 1.24
CA GLY A 93 22.16 -3.63 0.25
C GLY A 93 22.00 -3.17 -1.20
N GLY A 94 21.26 -2.07 -1.46
CA GLY A 94 21.00 -1.55 -2.80
C GLY A 94 19.94 -2.32 -3.59
N GLY A 95 19.17 -3.21 -2.94
CA GLY A 95 18.12 -3.99 -3.59
C GLY A 95 16.72 -3.43 -3.40
N HIS A 96 15.77 -3.98 -4.16
CA HIS A 96 14.33 -3.73 -3.97
C HIS A 96 13.66 -4.92 -3.31
N THR A 97 12.83 -4.70 -2.30
CA THR A 97 12.22 -5.82 -1.55
C THR A 97 11.08 -6.45 -2.35
N GLY A 98 11.27 -7.71 -2.75
CA GLY A 98 10.21 -8.50 -3.38
C GLY A 98 9.63 -9.52 -2.44
N CYS A 99 8.34 -9.84 -2.59
CA CYS A 99 7.76 -11.03 -1.96
C CYS A 99 6.80 -11.73 -2.91
N ALA A 100 6.52 -13.01 -2.63
CA ALA A 100 5.47 -13.73 -3.35
C ALA A 100 4.10 -13.27 -2.84
N ALA A 101 3.13 -13.14 -3.74
CA ALA A 101 1.75 -12.85 -3.41
C ALA A 101 0.81 -13.83 -4.12
N LEU A 102 -0.31 -14.12 -3.47
CA LEU A 102 -1.40 -14.91 -4.00
C LEU A 102 -2.54 -13.97 -4.38
N LEU A 103 -2.84 -13.92 -5.66
CA LEU A 103 -4.00 -13.23 -6.21
C LEU A 103 -5.17 -14.19 -6.26
N ARG A 104 -6.31 -13.77 -5.69
CA ARG A 104 -7.53 -14.58 -5.68
C ARG A 104 -8.75 -13.69 -5.81
N ARG A 105 -9.84 -14.26 -6.31
CA ARG A 105 -11.15 -13.60 -6.32
C ARG A 105 -11.83 -13.78 -4.97
N GLY A 106 -12.16 -12.68 -4.31
CA GLY A 106 -12.95 -12.67 -3.08
C GLY A 106 -14.42 -13.01 -3.33
N GLN A 107 -15.18 -13.25 -2.26
CA GLN A 107 -16.61 -13.57 -2.34
C GLN A 107 -17.45 -12.43 -2.93
N ASN A 108 -16.99 -11.18 -2.76
CA ASN A 108 -17.57 -9.98 -3.37
C ASN A 108 -17.23 -9.83 -4.87
N GLY A 109 -16.54 -10.81 -5.47
CA GLY A 109 -16.14 -10.78 -6.88
C GLY A 109 -14.93 -9.90 -7.19
N LEU A 110 -14.40 -9.16 -6.20
CA LEU A 110 -13.21 -8.32 -6.33
C LEU A 110 -11.93 -9.14 -6.17
N MET A 111 -10.85 -8.64 -6.73
CA MET A 111 -9.53 -9.23 -6.54
C MET A 111 -8.92 -8.83 -5.21
N GLN A 112 -8.35 -9.83 -4.56
CA GLN A 112 -7.61 -9.74 -3.32
C GLN A 112 -6.17 -10.23 -3.54
N VAL A 113 -5.25 -9.60 -2.83
CA VAL A 113 -3.82 -9.85 -2.77
C VAL A 113 -3.49 -10.30 -1.35
N VAL A 114 -2.91 -11.50 -1.25
CA VAL A 114 -2.39 -12.01 0.02
C VAL A 114 -0.89 -12.21 -0.13
N LEU A 115 -0.10 -11.41 0.58
CA LEU A 115 1.35 -11.53 0.56
C LEU A 115 1.79 -12.77 1.33
N ARG A 116 2.92 -13.34 0.93
CA ARG A 116 3.67 -14.34 1.67
C ARG A 116 4.94 -13.67 2.19
N LEU A 117 4.97 -13.41 3.49
CA LEU A 117 6.05 -12.73 4.17
C LEU A 117 6.71 -13.65 5.21
N PRO A 118 7.95 -13.35 5.65
CA PRO A 118 8.62 -14.17 6.65
C PRO A 118 7.91 -14.06 7.99
N ARG A 119 7.80 -15.16 8.74
CA ARG A 119 7.18 -15.13 10.08
C ARG A 119 7.99 -14.26 11.04
N GLU A 120 9.31 -14.41 10.95
CA GLU A 120 10.29 -13.69 11.75
C GLU A 120 11.00 -12.67 10.86
N VAL A 121 10.90 -11.40 11.25
CA VAL A 121 11.67 -10.34 10.60
C VAL A 121 13.02 -10.29 11.31
N PRO A 122 14.14 -10.54 10.61
CA PRO A 122 15.45 -10.53 11.25
C PRO A 122 15.66 -9.19 11.95
N ARG A 123 15.65 -9.23 13.28
CA ARG A 123 15.94 -8.08 14.13
C ARG A 123 17.44 -7.96 14.21
N GLY A 124 18.04 -7.26 13.25
CA GLY A 124 19.45 -6.90 13.33
C GLY A 124 20.25 -7.27 12.10
N ALA A 125 20.44 -6.27 11.26
CA ALA A 125 21.75 -5.99 10.67
C ALA A 125 21.78 -4.50 10.32
N VAL A 126 21.86 -3.64 11.34
CA VAL A 126 22.59 -2.38 11.14
C VAL A 126 24.06 -2.79 11.08
N VAL A 127 24.48 -3.27 9.91
CA VAL A 127 25.91 -3.37 9.60
C VAL A 127 26.16 -2.37 8.48
N PRO A 128 26.51 -1.11 8.80
CA PRO A 128 27.38 -0.39 7.93
C PRO A 128 28.72 -1.12 8.03
N LEU A 129 29.06 -1.95 7.05
CA LEU A 129 30.48 -2.17 6.81
C LEU A 129 30.96 -0.84 6.25
N PRO A 130 31.86 -0.09 6.93
CA PRO A 130 32.55 0.97 6.26
C PRO A 130 33.31 0.33 5.10
N SER A 131 32.87 0.61 3.86
CA SER A 131 33.79 0.55 2.74
C SER A 131 34.86 1.59 3.04
N SER A 132 36.03 1.12 3.46
CA SER A 132 37.22 1.95 3.50
C SER A 132 37.43 2.50 2.09
N PRO A 133 37.43 3.83 1.87
CA PRO A 133 38.11 4.35 0.71
C PRO A 133 39.58 4.02 0.95
N SER A 134 40.16 3.19 0.10
CA SER A 134 41.61 3.01 0.01
C SER A 134 42.22 4.34 -0.40
N TRP A 135 42.42 5.22 0.59
CA TRP A 135 43.30 6.36 0.46
C TRP A 135 44.73 5.80 0.42
N VAL A 136 45.18 5.53 -0.79
CA VAL A 136 46.60 5.34 -1.08
C VAL A 136 47.28 6.63 -0.64
N ALA A 137 48.13 6.54 0.39
CA ALA A 137 48.96 7.66 0.80
C ALA A 137 49.79 8.13 -0.41
N PRO A 138 49.86 9.43 -0.72
CA PRO A 138 50.84 9.90 -1.69
C PRO A 138 52.23 9.65 -1.10
N VAL A 139 53.00 8.80 -1.76
CA VAL A 139 54.44 8.67 -1.54
C VAL A 139 55.04 10.03 -1.84
N VAL A 140 55.45 10.75 -0.79
CA VAL A 140 56.22 11.98 -0.92
C VAL A 140 57.63 11.58 -1.32
N ILE A 141 57.89 11.54 -2.64
CA ILE A 141 59.25 11.51 -3.17
C ILE A 141 59.81 12.91 -2.98
N GLY A 142 60.78 13.04 -2.09
CA GLY A 142 61.57 14.25 -1.94
C GLY A 142 62.32 14.57 -3.22
N ALA A 143 62.14 15.78 -3.74
CA ALA A 143 63.08 16.40 -4.65
C ALA A 143 63.35 17.81 -4.16
N ALA A 144 64.58 18.02 -3.73
CA ALA A 144 65.12 19.30 -3.39
C ALA A 144 65.21 20.21 -4.63
N SER A 145 65.13 21.51 -4.37
CA SER A 145 66.05 22.53 -4.88
C SER A 145 65.63 23.44 -6.06
N VAL A 146 65.67 24.74 -5.71
CA VAL A 146 66.06 25.95 -6.48
C VAL A 146 65.06 26.60 -7.46
N PHE A 147 64.53 27.77 -7.07
CA PHE A 147 64.77 29.12 -7.66
C PHE A 147 63.67 30.06 -7.11
N ALA A 148 63.91 30.86 -6.07
CA ALA A 148 64.55 32.18 -6.13
C ALA A 148 63.95 33.10 -7.22
N PHE A 149 63.00 33.95 -6.85
CA PHE A 149 63.03 35.35 -7.29
C PHE A 149 62.34 36.27 -6.27
N PHE A 150 63.17 37.08 -5.63
CA PHE A 150 62.80 38.28 -4.88
C PHE A 150 62.23 39.33 -5.82
N VAL A 151 61.15 40.01 -5.45
CA VAL A 151 61.14 41.49 -5.33
C VAL A 151 60.18 41.87 -4.21
N ALA A 152 60.76 42.41 -3.15
CA ALA A 152 60.08 43.21 -2.14
C ALA A 152 59.98 44.66 -2.63
N VAL A 153 58.85 45.33 -2.43
CA VAL A 153 58.82 46.71 -1.91
C VAL A 153 57.56 46.89 -1.06
N SER A 154 57.81 47.24 0.19
CA SER A 154 56.93 47.59 1.30
C SER A 154 56.27 48.96 1.14
N VAL A 155 55.21 49.24 1.92
CA VAL A 155 54.90 50.47 2.70
C VAL A 155 53.45 50.28 3.20
N VAL A 156 53.20 49.85 4.45
CA VAL A 156 53.08 50.63 5.71
C VAL A 156 52.10 51.80 5.63
N GLY A 157 50.99 51.70 6.39
CA GLY A 157 50.10 52.81 6.70
C GLY A 157 49.02 52.36 7.69
N ALA A 158 49.09 52.87 8.91
CA ALA A 158 48.32 52.45 10.09
C ALA A 158 47.08 53.32 10.36
N ALA A 159 46.27 52.82 11.31
CA ALA A 159 45.40 53.53 12.26
C ALA A 159 43.87 53.61 12.00
N LEU A 160 43.15 52.96 12.93
CA LEU A 160 42.00 53.41 13.74
C LEU A 160 41.02 54.42 13.11
N ASP A 161 39.72 54.12 13.07
CA ASP A 161 38.75 54.45 14.14
C ASP A 161 37.33 54.00 13.76
N GLY A 162 36.45 53.89 14.75
CA GLY A 162 35.08 53.42 14.62
C GLY A 162 34.09 54.41 13.98
N GLY A 163 32.90 53.90 13.66
CA GLY A 163 31.74 54.72 13.31
C GLY A 163 30.73 53.97 12.45
N THR A 164 29.64 53.52 13.07
CA THR A 164 28.35 53.33 12.37
C THR A 164 27.77 54.70 12.01
N PRO A 165 27.03 54.80 10.89
CA PRO A 165 25.59 54.90 11.02
C PRO A 165 24.80 54.20 9.90
N ASP A 166 23.75 53.51 10.32
CA ASP A 166 22.33 53.68 9.96
C ASP A 166 21.88 54.30 8.60
N VAL A 167 20.70 53.79 8.21
CA VAL A 167 19.65 54.29 7.31
C VAL A 167 19.71 54.00 5.79
N ASP A 168 18.61 53.35 5.38
CA ASP A 168 17.96 53.28 4.08
C ASP A 168 18.30 54.39 3.06
N LYS A 169 18.37 54.00 1.78
CA LYS A 169 17.33 54.29 0.77
C LYS A 169 17.90 54.30 -0.65
N ALA A 170 17.10 53.70 -1.54
CA ALA A 170 17.27 53.58 -2.99
C ALA A 170 17.70 54.85 -3.72
N ALA A 171 18.51 54.69 -4.78
CA ALA A 171 18.11 55.03 -6.16
C ALA A 171 19.26 54.86 -7.16
N ALA A 172 18.91 54.29 -8.33
CA ALA A 172 19.53 54.44 -9.65
C ALA A 172 20.99 53.94 -9.80
N LEU A 173 21.42 53.27 -10.86
CA LEU A 173 21.10 53.31 -12.29
C LEU A 173 21.76 52.01 -12.84
N THR A 174 21.10 51.14 -13.60
CA THR A 174 21.21 51.15 -15.07
C THR A 174 20.10 50.27 -15.65
N THR A 175 19.33 50.91 -16.51
CA THR A 175 18.25 50.38 -17.34
C THR A 175 18.81 49.60 -18.53
N SER A 176 18.25 48.41 -18.78
CA SER A 176 18.14 47.74 -20.09
C SER A 176 17.01 46.73 -19.92
N ALA A 177 15.73 47.04 -20.19
CA ALA A 177 15.10 47.27 -21.48
C ALA A 177 15.38 46.18 -22.54
N THR A 178 14.33 45.39 -22.82
CA THR A 178 13.72 45.18 -24.16
C THR A 178 13.52 43.70 -24.57
N THR A 179 12.24 43.40 -24.83
CA THR A 179 11.63 42.48 -25.85
C THR A 179 11.85 40.97 -25.79
N THR A 180 10.78 40.18 -25.66
CA THR A 180 9.82 39.75 -26.71
C THR A 180 10.41 38.75 -27.70
N SER A 181 9.98 37.49 -27.59
CA SER A 181 9.21 36.86 -28.67
C SER A 181 8.69 35.49 -28.25
N ALA A 182 7.36 35.38 -28.27
CA ALA A 182 6.66 34.13 -28.46
C ALA A 182 6.99 33.59 -29.87
N THR A 183 7.16 32.29 -30.01
CA THR A 183 7.12 31.65 -31.33
C THR A 183 6.21 30.43 -31.24
N THR A 184 5.02 30.67 -31.77
CA THR A 184 4.05 29.70 -32.25
C THR A 184 4.65 28.96 -33.44
N THR A 185 4.64 27.63 -33.41
CA THR A 185 4.79 26.84 -34.65
C THR A 185 3.63 25.87 -34.76
N THR A 186 2.72 26.22 -35.66
CA THR A 186 1.63 25.42 -36.22
C THR A 186 2.15 24.54 -37.37
N THR A 187 1.93 23.23 -37.33
CA THR A 187 1.87 22.33 -38.51
C THR A 187 1.45 20.94 -38.01
N SER A 188 0.69 20.08 -38.69
CA SER A 188 -0.38 20.14 -39.69
C SER A 188 -0.94 18.71 -39.68
N ALA A 189 -2.25 18.56 -39.82
CA ALA A 189 -2.96 17.30 -39.71
C ALA A 189 -2.65 16.33 -40.86
N ALA A 190 -2.63 15.04 -40.52
CA ALA A 190 -2.85 13.93 -41.43
C ALA A 190 -3.83 12.93 -40.76
N PRO A 191 -5.03 12.69 -41.31
CA PRO A 191 -5.89 11.56 -40.94
C PRO A 191 -5.88 10.49 -42.04
N PRO A 192 -6.61 9.38 -41.91
CA PRO A 192 -6.79 8.46 -40.78
C PRO A 192 -6.33 7.04 -41.17
N SER A 193 -6.28 6.10 -40.23
CA SER A 193 -6.21 4.67 -40.57
C SER A 193 -7.20 3.90 -39.70
N THR A 194 -8.35 3.66 -40.31
CA THR A 194 -9.47 2.90 -39.75
C THR A 194 -9.18 1.41 -39.97
N THR A 195 -8.84 0.69 -38.91
CA THR A 195 -8.67 -0.77 -38.98
C THR A 195 -10.03 -1.45 -38.90
N THR A 196 -10.58 -1.80 -40.06
CA THR A 196 -11.79 -2.61 -40.23
C THR A 196 -11.46 -4.08 -39.99
N SER A 197 -11.98 -4.67 -38.91
CA SER A 197 -11.95 -6.12 -38.72
C SER A 197 -13.04 -6.78 -39.59
N THR A 198 -12.62 -7.50 -40.62
CA THR A 198 -13.48 -8.32 -41.48
C THR A 198 -13.87 -9.61 -40.75
N THR A 199 -15.16 -9.80 -40.46
CA THR A 199 -15.69 -11.09 -39.99
C THR A 199 -16.08 -11.93 -41.20
N THR A 200 -15.32 -12.99 -41.46
CA THR A 200 -15.62 -13.98 -42.51
C THR A 200 -16.82 -14.83 -42.10
N THR A 201 -17.96 -14.65 -42.75
CA THR A 201 -19.12 -15.54 -42.65
C THR A 201 -18.92 -16.70 -43.62
N THR A 202 -18.63 -17.89 -43.11
CA THR A 202 -18.55 -19.12 -43.92
C THR A 202 -19.96 -19.59 -44.25
N THR A 203 -20.39 -19.41 -45.49
CA THR A 203 -21.66 -19.96 -46.02
C THR A 203 -21.45 -21.43 -46.40
N THR A 204 -22.00 -22.35 -45.63
CA THR A 204 -22.00 -23.78 -45.98
C THR A 204 -23.09 -24.04 -47.02
N THR A 205 -22.69 -24.36 -48.25
CA THR A 205 -23.59 -24.81 -49.32
C THR A 205 -23.96 -26.27 -49.07
N THR A 206 -25.20 -26.52 -48.67
CA THR A 206 -25.72 -27.89 -48.53
C THR A 206 -26.26 -28.36 -49.89
N THR A 207 -25.53 -29.27 -50.52
CA THR A 207 -25.95 -29.98 -51.74
C THR A 207 -27.09 -30.94 -51.40
N THR A 208 -28.28 -30.70 -51.95
CA THR A 208 -29.45 -31.59 -51.86
C THR A 208 -29.27 -32.77 -52.81
N THR A 209 -28.89 -33.93 -52.30
CA THR A 209 -28.93 -35.20 -53.03
C THR A 209 -30.32 -35.82 -52.86
N THR A 210 -31.13 -35.83 -53.91
CA THR A 210 -32.45 -36.46 -53.93
C THR A 210 -32.30 -37.96 -54.13
N THR A 211 -32.26 -38.73 -53.04
CA THR A 211 -32.37 -40.20 -53.08
C THR A 211 -33.81 -40.59 -52.83
N VAL A 212 -34.45 -41.16 -53.84
CA VAL A 212 -35.82 -41.69 -53.78
C VAL A 212 -35.85 -42.92 -52.87
N ALA A 213 -36.52 -42.82 -51.73
CA ALA A 213 -36.73 -43.93 -50.80
C ALA A 213 -38.06 -44.66 -51.07
N PRO A 214 -38.12 -46.00 -50.94
CA PRO A 214 -39.30 -46.82 -51.22
C PRO A 214 -40.45 -46.60 -50.20
N PRO A 215 -41.69 -47.02 -50.52
CA PRO A 215 -42.88 -46.68 -49.73
C PRO A 215 -42.85 -47.35 -48.34
N VAL A 216 -42.91 -46.52 -47.29
CA VAL A 216 -42.98 -46.94 -45.89
C VAL A 216 -44.44 -47.18 -45.50
N VAL A 217 -44.69 -48.38 -44.99
CA VAL A 217 -45.97 -48.84 -44.43
C VAL A 217 -46.34 -48.01 -43.18
N PRO A 218 -47.60 -47.60 -42.95
CA PRO A 218 -47.95 -46.73 -41.82
C PRO A 218 -47.72 -47.41 -40.47
N GLN A 219 -46.80 -46.89 -39.64
CA GLN A 219 -46.69 -47.28 -38.23
C GLN A 219 -47.73 -46.54 -37.36
N PRO A 220 -48.26 -47.19 -36.31
CA PRO A 220 -49.20 -46.57 -35.37
C PRO A 220 -48.58 -45.38 -34.62
N LYS A 221 -49.34 -44.30 -34.45
CA LYS A 221 -48.91 -43.11 -33.68
C LYS A 221 -48.55 -43.49 -32.23
N PRO A 222 -47.38 -43.08 -31.71
CA PRO A 222 -47.07 -43.20 -30.29
C PRO A 222 -48.05 -42.40 -29.44
N GLN A 223 -48.56 -43.00 -28.36
CA GLN A 223 -49.37 -42.30 -27.37
C GLN A 223 -48.54 -41.21 -26.67
N PRO A 224 -49.15 -40.08 -26.27
CA PRO A 224 -48.46 -39.01 -25.55
C PRO A 224 -47.90 -39.50 -24.20
N GLN A 225 -46.61 -39.30 -23.97
CA GLN A 225 -46.02 -39.53 -22.65
C GLN A 225 -46.61 -38.56 -21.61
N PRO A 226 -46.86 -39.02 -20.37
CA PRO A 226 -47.26 -38.13 -19.28
C PRO A 226 -46.20 -37.07 -19.00
N ASN A 227 -46.64 -35.83 -18.82
CA ASN A 227 -45.76 -34.70 -18.53
C ASN A 227 -45.04 -34.93 -17.18
N PRO A 228 -43.72 -34.71 -17.06
CA PRO A 228 -43.01 -34.82 -15.78
C PRO A 228 -43.60 -33.87 -14.74
N GLN A 229 -43.90 -34.38 -13.55
CA GLN A 229 -44.32 -33.53 -12.44
C GLN A 229 -43.18 -32.56 -12.04
N PRO A 230 -43.49 -31.30 -11.68
CA PRO A 230 -42.50 -30.35 -11.19
C PRO A 230 -41.78 -30.90 -9.95
N GLN A 231 -40.46 -30.88 -9.96
CA GLN A 231 -39.68 -31.19 -8.76
C GLN A 231 -39.97 -30.16 -7.66
N PRO A 232 -40.05 -30.58 -6.38
CA PRO A 232 -40.19 -29.66 -5.25
C PRO A 232 -39.05 -28.63 -5.26
N GLN A 233 -39.39 -27.35 -5.10
CA GLN A 233 -38.39 -26.30 -4.96
C GLN A 233 -37.51 -26.56 -3.72
N PRO A 234 -36.19 -26.36 -3.81
CA PRO A 234 -35.29 -26.43 -2.66
C PRO A 234 -35.78 -25.49 -1.56
N GLN A 235 -35.91 -26.01 -0.34
CA GLN A 235 -36.24 -25.18 0.81
C GLN A 235 -35.15 -24.11 1.02
N PRO A 236 -35.52 -22.88 1.43
CA PRO A 236 -34.56 -21.84 1.78
C PRO A 236 -33.57 -22.36 2.84
N GLN A 237 -32.27 -22.22 2.58
CA GLN A 237 -31.27 -22.50 3.61
C GLN A 237 -31.50 -21.58 4.82
N PRO A 238 -31.35 -22.08 6.05
CA PRO A 238 -31.40 -21.26 7.24
C PRO A 238 -30.42 -20.08 7.11
N GLN A 239 -30.90 -18.86 7.35
CA GLN A 239 -30.03 -17.69 7.37
C GLN A 239 -28.93 -17.88 8.42
N PRO A 240 -27.69 -17.48 8.13
CA PRO A 240 -26.62 -17.47 9.12
C PRO A 240 -27.07 -16.71 10.37
N GLN A 241 -27.00 -17.38 11.51
CA GLN A 241 -27.30 -16.76 12.80
C GLN A 241 -26.29 -15.62 13.04
N PRO A 242 -26.73 -14.44 13.53
CA PRO A 242 -25.83 -13.33 13.81
C PRO A 242 -24.68 -13.78 14.73
N GLU A 243 -23.45 -13.44 14.36
CA GLU A 243 -22.30 -13.71 15.23
C GLU A 243 -22.52 -13.06 16.61
N PRO A 244 -22.13 -13.74 17.71
CA PRO A 244 -22.21 -13.17 19.04
C PRO A 244 -21.45 -11.84 19.10
N ALA A 245 -22.07 -10.81 19.68
CA ALA A 245 -21.41 -9.52 19.89
C ALA A 245 -20.08 -9.72 20.66
N PRO A 246 -19.00 -9.02 20.28
CA PRO A 246 -17.73 -9.11 20.98
C PRO A 246 -17.95 -8.78 22.46
N GLN A 247 -17.51 -9.67 23.34
CA GLN A 247 -17.54 -9.42 24.78
C GLN A 247 -16.67 -8.20 25.09
N PRO A 248 -17.15 -7.23 25.90
CA PRO A 248 -16.36 -6.07 26.24
C PRO A 248 -15.10 -6.53 26.98
N ALA A 249 -13.94 -6.13 26.46
CA ALA A 249 -12.70 -6.27 27.20
C ALA A 249 -12.76 -5.34 28.41
N CYS A 250 -12.53 -5.91 29.59
CA CYS A 250 -12.55 -5.18 30.86
C CYS A 250 -11.18 -4.55 31.12
N ASP A 251 -11.16 -3.33 31.67
CA ASP A 251 -9.93 -2.62 32.01
C ASP A 251 -9.24 -3.24 33.25
N PRO A 252 -7.94 -3.58 33.18
CA PRO A 252 -7.23 -4.23 34.29
C PRO A 252 -6.95 -3.30 35.48
N ASN A 253 -7.14 -1.98 35.36
CA ASN A 253 -6.91 -1.05 36.46
C ASN A 253 -8.01 -1.04 37.52
N TYR A 254 -9.10 -1.78 37.32
CA TYR A 254 -10.27 -1.77 38.20
C TYR A 254 -10.73 -3.20 38.55
N SER A 255 -11.33 -3.37 39.72
CA SER A 255 -11.87 -4.65 40.17
C SER A 255 -13.30 -4.82 39.65
N GLY A 256 -13.45 -5.42 38.49
CA GLY A 256 -14.76 -5.60 37.85
C GLY A 256 -14.64 -5.43 36.35
N CYS A 257 -15.77 -5.44 35.65
CA CYS A 257 -15.76 -5.16 34.22
C CYS A 257 -16.04 -3.69 33.94
N VAL A 258 -14.98 -2.88 33.99
CA VAL A 258 -15.00 -1.52 33.47
C VAL A 258 -14.75 -1.60 31.95
N PRO A 259 -15.68 -1.17 31.08
CA PRO A 259 -15.49 -1.23 29.64
C PRO A 259 -14.28 -0.40 29.20
N ILE A 260 -13.45 -0.92 28.29
CA ILE A 260 -12.36 -0.13 27.70
C ILE A 260 -12.96 0.85 26.67
N ALA A 261 -13.07 2.12 27.07
CA ALA A 261 -13.60 3.21 26.24
C ALA A 261 -12.68 4.45 26.32
N SER A 262 -13.01 5.51 25.56
CA SER A 262 -12.27 6.78 25.65
C SER A 262 -12.52 7.52 26.95
N ASP A 263 -13.70 7.30 27.53
CA ASP A 263 -14.19 7.90 28.77
C ASP A 263 -15.25 6.94 29.35
N VAL A 264 -15.22 6.76 30.66
CA VAL A 264 -16.16 5.89 31.38
C VAL A 264 -16.66 6.66 32.57
N ASP A 265 -17.97 6.72 32.73
CA ASP A 265 -18.61 7.45 33.83
C ASP A 265 -19.30 6.52 34.82
N CYS A 266 -19.56 7.02 36.02
CA CYS A 266 -20.40 6.32 36.98
C CYS A 266 -21.87 6.35 36.55
N ALA A 267 -22.50 5.17 36.53
CA ALA A 267 -23.91 5.01 36.21
C ALA A 267 -24.77 5.75 37.25
N GLY A 268 -25.70 6.59 36.78
CA GLY A 268 -26.55 7.44 37.63
C GLY A 268 -26.00 8.85 37.88
N GLY A 269 -24.80 9.17 37.38
CA GLY A 269 -24.23 10.51 37.41
C GLY A 269 -24.62 11.41 36.23
N SER A 270 -24.01 12.60 36.17
CA SER A 270 -24.17 13.57 35.06
C SER A 270 -23.18 13.37 33.90
N GLY A 271 -22.54 12.20 33.86
CA GLY A 271 -21.50 11.85 32.89
C GLY A 271 -21.97 11.92 31.43
N ASN A 272 -21.05 12.27 30.52
CA ASN A 272 -21.29 12.40 29.07
C ASN A 272 -20.51 11.37 28.25
N GLY A 273 -19.84 10.44 28.92
CA GLY A 273 -18.98 9.43 28.35
C GLY A 273 -19.75 8.41 27.51
N PRO A 274 -19.07 7.76 26.55
CA PRO A 274 -19.65 6.73 25.70
C PRO A 274 -19.94 5.42 26.45
N ALA A 275 -19.47 5.26 27.69
CA ALA A 275 -19.67 4.07 28.51
C ALA A 275 -19.91 4.46 29.97
N TYR A 276 -20.68 3.61 30.67
CA TYR A 276 -20.99 3.79 32.08
C TYR A 276 -20.71 2.50 32.85
N VAL A 277 -20.34 2.65 34.11
CA VAL A 277 -20.12 1.52 35.02
C VAL A 277 -20.86 1.73 36.33
N ALA A 278 -21.47 0.66 36.84
CA ALA A 278 -22.15 0.67 38.14
C ALA A 278 -21.14 0.34 39.24
N GLY A 279 -20.97 1.26 40.19
CA GLY A 279 -20.15 1.06 41.38
C GLY A 279 -20.88 0.32 42.52
N PRO A 280 -20.19 0.05 43.63
CA PRO A 280 -18.80 0.42 43.90
C PRO A 280 -17.79 -0.53 43.25
N ILE A 281 -16.71 0.01 42.70
CA ILE A 281 -15.64 -0.75 42.02
C ILE A 281 -14.29 -0.34 42.61
N ARG A 282 -13.44 -1.30 42.98
CA ARG A 282 -12.11 -0.95 43.52
C ARG A 282 -11.15 -0.53 42.42
N VAL A 283 -10.39 0.52 42.63
CA VAL A 283 -9.24 0.86 41.78
C VAL A 283 -8.07 -0.05 42.17
N VAL A 284 -7.62 -0.90 41.23
CA VAL A 284 -6.52 -1.86 41.42
C VAL A 284 -5.19 -1.27 40.95
N GLY A 285 -5.22 -0.47 39.88
CA GLY A 285 -4.06 0.17 39.29
C GLY A 285 -4.16 1.69 39.40
N THR A 286 -4.13 2.36 38.25
CA THR A 286 -4.33 3.81 38.16
C THR A 286 -5.77 4.13 37.76
N ASP A 287 -6.37 5.12 38.42
CA ASP A 287 -7.68 5.64 38.03
C ASP A 287 -7.58 6.49 36.75
N ILE A 288 -7.56 5.83 35.60
CA ILE A 288 -7.39 6.48 34.29
C ILE A 288 -8.65 7.22 33.82
N TYR A 289 -9.83 6.83 34.32
CA TYR A 289 -11.12 7.43 33.97
C TYR A 289 -11.61 8.43 35.02
N GLY A 290 -10.89 8.63 36.13
CA GLY A 290 -11.28 9.60 37.16
C GLY A 290 -12.55 9.19 37.92
N LEU A 291 -12.80 7.89 38.08
CA LEU A 291 -14.00 7.35 38.71
C LEU A 291 -13.95 7.39 40.25
N ASP A 292 -12.74 7.52 40.82
CA ASP A 292 -12.47 7.64 42.25
C ASP A 292 -12.11 9.10 42.57
N HIS A 293 -13.13 9.89 42.93
CA HIS A 293 -13.01 11.35 43.03
C HIS A 293 -12.25 11.79 44.29
N ASP A 294 -12.45 11.11 45.40
CA ASP A 294 -11.84 11.39 46.70
C ASP A 294 -10.57 10.58 46.98
N LYS A 295 -10.22 9.64 46.08
CA LYS A 295 -8.96 8.89 46.03
C LYS A 295 -8.78 7.93 47.19
N ASP A 296 -9.88 7.32 47.63
CA ASP A 296 -9.88 6.35 48.71
C ASP A 296 -9.67 4.90 48.21
N GLY A 297 -9.65 4.71 46.89
CA GLY A 297 -9.48 3.44 46.20
C GLY A 297 -10.79 2.79 45.76
N ILE A 298 -11.93 3.45 45.94
CA ILE A 298 -13.26 3.00 45.50
C ILE A 298 -13.82 3.99 44.47
N ALA A 299 -14.09 3.46 43.28
CA ALA A 299 -14.72 4.16 42.19
C ALA A 299 -16.25 4.04 42.25
N CYS A 300 -16.93 5.12 41.85
CA CYS A 300 -18.40 5.18 41.69
C CYS A 300 -19.19 4.88 42.96
N GLU A 301 -18.86 5.57 44.05
CA GLU A 301 -19.62 5.58 45.29
C GLU A 301 -20.92 6.41 45.22
#